data_AF-M1ZFJ6-F1
#
_entry.id   AF-M1ZFJ6-F1
#
_cell.length_a   1.000
_cell.length_b   1.000
_cell.length_c   1.000
_cell.angle_alpha   90.00
_cell.angle_beta   90.00
_cell.angle_gamma   90.00
#
_symmetry.space_group_name_H-M   'P 1'
#
loop_
_entity.id
_entity.type
_entity.pdbx_description
1 polymer ?
#
loop_
_entity_poly.entity_id
_entity_poly.type
_entity_poly.pdbx_seq_one_letter_code
_entity_poly.pdbx_strand_id
1 'polypeptide(L)'
;MKRGKTTILLTIFTILVLIISGCSSKNQEVNTETSESQAKLENETITIEHSLGETMVKKNPKNIIVFDYATLDTLDKMGVEIKGYFFIMDR
;
A
#
# COMPACT_ATOMS: atom_id res chain seq x y z
N MET A 1 32.37 35.94 19.80
CA MET A 1 31.01 35.41 20.06
C MET A 1 30.57 34.29 19.08
N LYS A 2 31.48 33.40 18.62
CA LYS A 2 31.14 32.34 17.64
C LYS A 2 31.45 30.90 18.10
N ARG A 3 32.20 30.72 19.20
CA ARG A 3 32.64 29.41 19.68
C ARG A 3 31.61 28.66 20.55
N GLY A 4 30.76 29.39 21.30
CA GLY A 4 29.73 28.77 22.13
C GLY A 4 28.51 28.26 21.35
N LYS A 5 28.15 28.94 20.25
CA LYS A 5 26.99 28.55 19.42
C LYS A 5 27.21 27.19 18.74
N THR A 6 28.43 26.92 18.29
CA THR A 6 28.81 25.62 17.69
C THR A 6 28.88 24.50 18.72
N THR A 7 29.34 24.78 19.95
CA THR A 7 29.36 23.78 21.03
C THR A 7 27.94 23.44 21.51
N ILE A 8 27.06 24.44 21.61
CA ILE A 8 25.63 24.27 21.98
C ILE A 8 24.88 23.50 20.89
N LEU A 9 25.15 23.78 19.62
CA LEU A 9 24.53 23.08 18.47
C LEU A 9 24.94 21.59 18.43
N LEU A 10 26.19 21.27 18.79
CA LEU A 10 26.72 19.90 18.77
C LEU A 10 26.17 19.06 19.94
N THR A 11 25.94 19.66 21.11
CA THR A 11 25.30 19.00 22.27
C THR A 11 23.80 18.72 22.09
N ILE A 12 23.09 19.52 21.29
CA ILE A 12 21.66 19.30 20.99
C ILE A 12 21.49 18.13 20.02
N PHE A 13 22.42 17.95 19.09
CA PHE A 13 22.41 16.86 18.12
C PHE A 13 22.63 15.48 18.77
N THR A 14 23.44 15.40 19.84
CA THR A 14 23.68 14.14 20.57
C THR A 14 22.50 13.71 21.45
N ILE A 15 21.69 14.65 21.93
CA ILE A 15 20.47 14.36 22.72
C ILE A 15 19.36 13.80 21.82
N LEU A 16 19.29 14.22 20.56
CA LEU A 16 18.31 13.75 19.58
C LEU A 16 18.50 12.26 19.19
N VAL A 17 19.74 11.76 19.26
CA VAL A 17 20.08 10.36 18.91
C VAL A 17 19.76 9.37 20.05
N LEU A 18 19.60 9.84 21.29
CA LEU A 18 19.31 8.97 22.44
C LEU A 18 17.84 8.53 22.54
N ILE A 19 16.95 9.08 21.69
CA ILE A 19 15.50 8.80 21.75
C ILE A 19 15.13 7.53 20.95
N ILE A 20 16.03 6.97 20.14
CA ILE A 20 15.70 5.86 19.20
C ILE A 20 16.06 4.44 19.69
N SER A 21 16.68 4.26 20.86
CA SER A 21 17.02 2.91 21.38
C SER A 21 16.15 2.46 22.57
N GLY A 22 14.94 3.03 22.70
CA GLY A 22 14.02 2.74 23.79
C GLY A 22 12.68 2.12 23.37
N CYS A 23 12.66 1.10 22.51
CA CYS A 23 11.52 0.21 22.30
C CYS A 23 12.07 -1.10 21.68
N SER A 24 11.84 -2.33 22.17
CA SER A 24 10.64 -2.86 22.82
C SER A 24 10.94 -4.15 23.61
N SER A 25 10.42 -4.22 24.82
CA SER A 25 9.94 -5.45 25.46
C SER A 25 8.63 -5.13 26.19
N LYS A 26 7.56 -5.80 25.74
CA LYS A 26 6.34 -6.17 26.47
C LYS A 26 5.21 -5.13 26.62
N ASN A 27 4.20 -5.30 25.76
CA ASN A 27 2.74 -5.17 25.94
C ASN A 27 2.17 -4.09 26.89
N GLN A 28 1.54 -3.07 26.31
CA GLN A 28 0.24 -2.55 26.78
C GLN A 28 -0.42 -1.67 25.70
N GLU A 29 -1.69 -1.96 25.42
CA GLU A 29 -2.56 -1.20 24.53
C GLU A 29 -2.68 0.27 24.97
N VAL A 30 -2.32 1.19 24.07
CA VAL A 30 -2.84 2.55 24.04
C VAL A 30 -3.15 2.86 22.58
N ASN A 31 -4.43 3.05 22.30
CA ASN A 31 -4.92 3.59 21.04
C ASN A 31 -4.42 5.04 20.93
N THR A 32 -3.46 5.28 20.04
CA THR A 32 -3.09 6.62 19.58
C THR A 32 -2.69 6.48 18.12
N GLU A 33 -3.61 6.93 17.27
CA GLU A 33 -3.45 7.13 15.84
C GLU A 33 -2.16 7.93 15.57
N THR A 34 -1.17 7.27 14.95
CA THR A 34 -0.14 7.95 14.16
C THR A 34 0.43 6.96 13.14
N SER A 35 0.13 7.23 11.87
CA SER A 35 0.97 6.92 10.70
C SER A 35 1.26 5.47 10.31
N GLU A 36 0.20 4.69 10.02
CA GLU A 36 0.28 3.49 9.16
C GLU A 36 -0.79 3.52 8.05
N SER A 37 -0.88 4.63 7.31
CA SER A 37 -2.00 4.82 6.36
C SER A 37 -1.68 4.51 4.89
N GLN A 38 -0.43 4.21 4.52
CA GLN A 38 -0.08 3.98 3.10
C GLN A 38 0.13 2.52 2.69
N ALA A 39 0.44 1.61 3.63
CA ALA A 39 0.65 0.19 3.30
C ALA A 39 -0.62 -0.67 3.39
N LYS A 40 -1.65 -0.22 4.11
CA LYS A 40 -2.88 -1.01 4.34
C LYS A 40 -3.85 -1.01 3.16
N LEU A 41 -3.81 0.03 2.31
CA LEU A 41 -4.73 0.18 1.18
C LEU A 41 -4.43 -0.78 0.01
N GLU A 42 -3.18 -1.21 -0.20
CA GLU A 42 -2.82 -2.06 -1.35
C GLU A 42 -3.24 -3.53 -1.19
N ASN A 43 -3.58 -3.96 0.03
CA ASN A 43 -3.87 -5.36 0.32
C ASN A 43 -5.32 -5.60 0.78
N GLU A 44 -6.21 -4.62 0.61
CA GLU A 44 -7.63 -4.81 0.85
C GLU A 44 -8.21 -5.77 -0.21
N THR A 45 -8.79 -6.88 0.25
CA THR A 45 -9.52 -7.85 -0.58
C THR A 45 -11.03 -7.65 -0.42
N ILE A 46 -11.76 -7.84 -1.51
CA ILE A 46 -13.23 -7.84 -1.57
C ILE A 46 -13.72 -9.22 -2.01
N THR A 47 -14.85 -9.66 -1.46
CA THR A 47 -15.51 -10.91 -1.88
C THR A 47 -16.52 -10.59 -2.97
N ILE A 48 -16.48 -11.32 -4.08
CA ILE A 48 -17.41 -11.21 -5.19
C ILE A 48 -18.16 -12.54 -5.33
N GLU A 49 -19.48 -12.48 -5.26
CA GLU A 49 -20.37 -13.61 -5.57
C GLU A 49 -20.65 -13.67 -7.08
N HIS A 50 -20.62 -14.87 -7.64
CA HIS A 50 -20.95 -15.15 -9.03
C HIS A 50 -21.62 -16.52 -9.16
N SER A 51 -22.08 -16.90 -10.35
CA SER A 51 -22.88 -18.13 -10.55
C SER A 51 -22.19 -19.45 -10.15
N LEU A 52 -20.88 -19.43 -9.90
CA LEU A 52 -20.07 -20.59 -9.53
C LEU A 52 -19.64 -20.57 -8.05
N GLY A 53 -20.09 -19.58 -7.27
CA GLY A 53 -19.72 -19.40 -5.86
C GLY A 53 -19.13 -18.02 -5.57
N GLU A 54 -18.16 -17.98 -4.65
CA GLU A 54 -17.54 -16.75 -4.17
C GLU A 54 -16.04 -16.73 -4.46
N THR A 55 -15.51 -15.57 -4.81
CA THR A 55 -14.08 -15.37 -5.03
C THR A 55 -13.60 -14.09 -4.34
N MET A 56 -12.46 -14.18 -3.63
CA MET A 56 -11.79 -13.01 -3.05
C MET A 56 -10.85 -12.36 -4.07
N VAL A 57 -11.06 -11.08 -4.36
CA VAL A 57 -10.30 -10.29 -5.34
C VAL A 57 -9.68 -9.08 -4.66
N LYS A 58 -8.50 -8.65 -5.08
CA LYS A 58 -7.89 -7.40 -4.59
C LYS A 58 -8.72 -6.21 -5.03
N LYS A 59 -8.94 -5.24 -4.14
CA LYS A 59 -9.76 -4.04 -4.40
C LYS A 59 -9.25 -3.20 -5.58
N ASN A 60 -7.93 -3.10 -5.76
CA ASN A 60 -7.31 -2.40 -6.88
C ASN A 60 -6.21 -3.27 -7.54
N PRO A 61 -6.58 -4.19 -8.44
CA PRO A 61 -5.64 -5.09 -9.07
C PRO A 61 -4.74 -4.37 -10.08
N LYS A 62 -3.42 -4.59 -10.01
CA LYS A 62 -2.44 -4.02 -10.96
C LYS A 62 -2.29 -4.83 -12.25
N ASN A 63 -2.71 -6.09 -12.22
CA ASN A 63 -2.58 -7.03 -13.33
C ASN A 63 -3.95 -7.60 -13.65
N ILE A 64 -4.51 -7.20 -14.79
CA ILE A 64 -5.83 -7.61 -15.27
C ILE A 64 -5.64 -8.29 -16.62
N ILE A 65 -6.20 -9.49 -16.76
CA ILE A 65 -6.26 -10.25 -18.01
C ILE A 65 -7.73 -10.46 -18.35
N VAL A 66 -8.10 -10.14 -19.59
CA VAL A 66 -9.49 -10.22 -20.04
C VAL A 66 -9.63 -11.30 -21.11
N PHE A 67 -10.68 -12.12 -21.01
CA PHE A 67 -10.94 -13.24 -21.92
C PHE A 67 -11.97 -12.93 -23.01
N ASP A 68 -12.73 -11.84 -22.86
CA ASP A 68 -13.85 -11.48 -23.71
C ASP A 68 -13.75 -10.03 -24.23
N TYR A 69 -14.12 -9.81 -25.50
CA TYR A 69 -14.03 -8.50 -26.15
C TYR A 69 -15.03 -7.47 -25.64
N ALA A 70 -16.25 -7.90 -25.29
CA ALA A 70 -17.25 -6.96 -24.78
C ALA A 70 -16.80 -6.40 -23.41
N THR A 71 -16.18 -7.25 -22.60
CA THR A 71 -15.57 -6.85 -21.32
C THR A 71 -14.37 -5.93 -21.54
N LEU A 72 -13.51 -6.23 -22.52
CA LEU A 72 -12.35 -5.39 -22.86
C LEU A 72 -12.77 -3.97 -23.25
N ASP A 73 -13.73 -3.82 -24.17
CA ASP A 73 -14.22 -2.51 -24.62
C ASP A 73 -14.83 -1.70 -23.46
N THR A 74 -15.56 -2.37 -22.56
CA THR A 74 -16.13 -1.71 -21.38
C THR A 74 -15.04 -1.18 -20.46
N LEU A 75 -14.04 -2.00 -20.15
CA LEU A 75 -12.94 -1.62 -19.27
C LEU A 75 -12.04 -0.52 -19.87
N ASP A 76 -11.82 -0.55 -21.19
CA ASP A 76 -11.09 0.48 -21.92
C ASP A 76 -11.81 1.84 -21.84
N LYS A 77 -13.13 1.86 -22.06
CA LYS A 77 -13.95 3.07 -21.89
C LYS A 77 -13.98 3.60 -20.46
N MET A 78 -13.79 2.72 -19.46
CA MET A 78 -13.66 3.10 -18.05
C MET A 78 -12.24 3.57 -17.70
N GLY A 79 -11.28 3.50 -18.63
CA GLY A 79 -9.89 3.91 -18.41
C GLY A 79 -9.09 2.96 -17.52
N VAL A 80 -9.50 1.68 -17.45
CA VAL A 80 -8.81 0.65 -16.66
C VAL A 80 -7.64 0.08 -17.46
N GLU A 81 -6.43 0.10 -16.89
CA GLU A 81 -5.24 -0.43 -17.55
C GLU A 81 -5.24 -1.98 -17.54
N ILE A 82 -5.23 -2.58 -18.73
CA ILE A 82 -5.24 -4.03 -18.93
C ILE A 82 -3.86 -4.50 -19.37
N LYS A 83 -3.33 -5.56 -18.75
CA LYS A 83 -1.99 -6.10 -19.06
C LYS A 83 -1.98 -7.03 -20.26
N GLY A 84 -3.11 -7.66 -20.56
CA GLY A 84 -3.26 -8.50 -21.73
C GLY A 84 -4.69 -8.93 -21.95
N TYR A 85 -5.01 -9.27 -23.19
CA TYR A 85 -6.25 -9.93 -23.57
C TYR A 85 -5.92 -11.31 -24.11
N PHE A 86 -6.73 -12.30 -23.77
CA PHE A 86 -6.59 -13.65 -24.28
C PHE A 86 -7.29 -13.74 -25.64
N PHE A 87 -6.54 -13.57 -26.72
CA PHE A 87 -7.05 -13.75 -28.07
C PHE A 87 -7.12 -15.27 -28.35
N ILE A 88 -8.31 -15.85 -28.26
CA ILE A 88 -8.54 -17.19 -28.83
C ILE A 88 -8.49 -17.02 -30.36
N MET A 89 -7.29 -17.17 -30.92
CA MET A 89 -7.16 -17.47 -32.35
C MET A 89 -7.57 -18.93 -32.46
N ASP A 90 -8.81 -19.12 -32.88
CA ASP A 90 -9.28 -20.39 -33.41
C ASP A 90 -8.22 -20.85 -34.43
N ARG A 91 -7.56 -21.96 -34.11
CA ARG A 91 -6.50 -22.55 -34.93
C ARG A 91 -7.09 -23.69 -35.73
#